data_AF-A0A919D4S5-F1
#
_entry.id   AF-A0A919D4S5-F1
#
_cell.length_a   1.000
_cell.length_b   1.000
_cell.length_c   1.000
_cell.angle_alpha   90.00
_cell.angle_beta   90.00
_cell.angle_gamma   90.00
#
_symmetry.space_group_name_H-M   'P 1'
#
loop_
_entity.id
_entity.type
_entity.pdbx_description
1 polymer ?
#
loop_
_entity_poly.entity_id
_entity_poly.type
_entity_poly.pdbx_seq_one_letter_code
_entity_poly.pdbx_strand_id
1 'polypeptide(L)'
;MWPNRWVSHGAEGAEGSARPIGSGRYHLLLSSGGRPRQHGWWGREETARDKFRRWVGEYGSLPDTRVTLIDEDTAGVLAVWPDQG
;
A
#
# COMPACT_ATOMS: atom_id res chain seq x y z
N MET A 1 -0.37 19.71 6.24
CA MET A 1 -1.43 18.68 6.32
C MET A 1 -1.99 18.50 4.91
N TRP A 2 -1.54 17.49 4.16
CA TRP A 2 -2.05 17.29 2.80
C TRP A 2 -3.37 16.50 2.89
N PRO A 3 -4.46 16.96 2.24
CA PRO A 3 -5.74 16.29 2.31
C PRO A 3 -5.69 14.97 1.53
N ASN A 4 -6.38 13.96 2.04
CA ASN A 4 -6.50 12.60 1.53
C ASN A 4 -7.26 12.60 0.19
N ARG A 5 -6.61 13.04 -0.89
CA ARG A 5 -7.14 13.03 -2.26
C ARG A 5 -6.67 11.76 -2.94
N TRP A 6 -7.61 10.92 -3.34
CA TRP A 6 -7.44 9.85 -4.31
C TRP A 6 -6.42 10.24 -5.40
N VAL A 7 -5.31 9.50 -5.49
CA VAL A 7 -4.38 9.57 -6.64
C VAL A 7 -4.60 8.31 -7.46
N SER A 8 -5.57 8.37 -8.37
CA SER A 8 -5.58 7.55 -9.58
C SER A 8 -4.98 8.43 -10.67
N HIS A 9 -3.79 8.11 -11.17
CA HIS A 9 -3.27 8.73 -12.38
C HIS A 9 -3.10 7.66 -13.46
N GLY A 10 -3.99 7.72 -14.47
CA GLY A 10 -3.76 7.20 -15.83
C GLY A 10 -4.25 5.79 -16.12
N ALA A 11 -5.46 5.66 -16.67
CA ALA A 11 -5.92 4.46 -17.35
C ALA A 11 -6.58 4.89 -18.67
N GLU A 12 -5.97 4.57 -19.82
CA GLU A 12 -6.65 4.47 -21.12
C GLU A 12 -6.01 3.36 -21.97
N GLY A 13 -6.83 2.43 -22.45
CA GLY A 13 -6.46 1.36 -23.40
C GLY A 13 -6.67 -0.06 -22.86
N ALA A 14 -7.88 -0.61 -23.06
CA ALA A 14 -8.20 -2.02 -22.83
C ALA A 14 -7.59 -2.93 -23.92
N GLU A 15 -7.21 -4.17 -23.58
CA GLU A 15 -7.59 -5.45 -24.23
C GLU A 15 -6.78 -6.60 -23.60
N GLY A 16 -7.48 -7.65 -23.14
CA GLY A 16 -6.92 -8.81 -22.45
C GLY A 16 -7.11 -8.75 -20.94
N SER A 17 -7.46 -9.87 -20.31
CA SER A 17 -7.65 -10.03 -18.86
C SER A 17 -6.35 -9.80 -18.09
N ALA A 18 -5.94 -8.53 -17.99
CA ALA A 18 -4.87 -8.03 -17.15
C ALA A 18 -5.50 -6.96 -16.26
N ARG A 19 -5.40 -7.17 -14.95
CA ARG A 19 -5.84 -6.22 -13.90
C ARG A 19 -5.42 -4.80 -14.29
N PRO A 20 -6.24 -3.76 -14.03
CA PRO A 20 -5.99 -2.41 -14.53
C PRO A 20 -4.56 -1.99 -14.22
N ILE A 21 -3.75 -1.86 -15.27
CA ILE A 21 -2.30 -1.61 -15.26
C ILE A 21 -2.01 -0.13 -14.91
N GLY A 22 -2.82 0.46 -14.03
CA GLY A 22 -2.88 1.90 -13.79
C GLY A 22 -2.93 2.32 -12.32
N SER A 23 -3.04 1.39 -11.36
CA SER A 23 -3.03 1.75 -9.93
C SER A 23 -1.63 1.70 -9.31
N GLY A 24 -0.74 0.82 -9.76
CA GLY A 24 0.61 0.65 -9.23
C GLY A 24 0.85 -0.77 -8.68
N ARG A 25 2.04 -1.31 -8.91
CA ARG A 25 2.45 -2.69 -8.59
C ARG A 25 2.52 -2.97 -7.08
N TYR A 26 2.88 -1.97 -6.28
CA TYR A 26 3.13 -2.13 -4.86
C TYR A 26 1.98 -1.55 -4.05
N HIS A 27 1.30 -2.39 -3.28
CA HIS A 27 0.14 -2.04 -2.47
C HIS A 27 0.54 -1.95 -1.00
N LEU A 28 0.30 -0.80 -0.37
CA LEU A 28 0.44 -0.62 1.06
C LEU A 28 -0.94 -0.59 1.70
N LEU A 29 -1.15 -1.41 2.73
CA LEU A 29 -2.38 -1.48 3.50
C LEU A 29 -2.09 -1.23 4.97
N LEU A 30 -2.78 -0.25 5.55
CA LEU A 30 -2.82 0.00 6.98
C LEU A 30 -4.19 -0.45 7.51
N SER A 31 -4.15 -1.33 8.51
CA SER A 31 -5.31 -1.77 9.26
C SER A 31 -5.13 -1.43 10.74
N SER A 32 -6.23 -1.17 11.44
CA SER A 32 -6.27 -1.00 12.89
C SER A 32 -7.58 -1.54 13.42
N GLY A 33 -7.54 -2.34 14.49
CA GLY A 33 -8.72 -3.04 15.01
C GLY A 33 -9.26 -4.07 14.02
N GLY A 34 -8.38 -4.71 13.25
CA GLY A 34 -8.75 -5.62 12.14
C GLY A 34 -9.47 -4.97 10.95
N ARG A 35 -9.54 -3.63 10.88
CA ARG A 35 -10.23 -2.91 9.80
C ARG A 35 -9.25 -2.12 8.93
N PRO A 36 -9.40 -2.13 7.60
CA PRO A 36 -8.60 -1.29 6.72
C PRO A 36 -8.92 0.18 6.99
N ARG A 37 -7.88 0.97 7.26
CA ARG A 37 -7.95 2.41 7.55
C ARG A 37 -7.43 3.24 6.39
N GLN A 38 -6.33 2.81 5.79
CA GLN A 38 -5.68 3.52 4.70
C GLN A 38 -5.01 2.52 3.78
N HIS A 39 -5.05 2.79 2.48
CA HIS A 39 -4.33 2.01 1.50
C HIS A 39 -3.88 2.89 0.35
N GLY A 40 -2.84 2.45 -0.36
CA GLY A 40 -2.31 3.15 -1.52
C GLY A 40 -1.52 2.21 -2.42
N TRP A 41 -1.40 2.60 -3.69
CA TRP A 41 -0.62 1.86 -4.68
C TRP A 41 0.50 2.75 -5.25
N TRP A 42 1.65 2.13 -5.50
CA TRP A 42 2.82 2.78 -6.06
C TRP A 42 3.40 1.95 -7.19
N GLY A 43 3.92 2.62 -8.22
CA GLY A 43 4.61 1.97 -9.34
C GLY A 43 6.06 1.56 -9.04
N ARG A 44 6.67 2.04 -7.94
CA ARG A 44 8.07 1.77 -7.57
C ARG A 44 8.17 1.22 -6.15
N GLU A 45 8.95 0.15 -5.97
CA GLU A 45 9.12 -0.51 -4.66
C GLU A 45 9.73 0.46 -3.65
N GLU A 46 10.76 1.19 -4.05
CA GLU A 46 11.49 2.12 -3.18
C GLU A 46 10.57 3.18 -2.57
N THR A 47 9.65 3.72 -3.39
CA THR A 47 8.64 4.68 -2.93
C THR A 47 7.64 3.99 -1.99
N ALA A 48 7.22 2.77 -2.30
CA ALA A 48 6.31 2.02 -1.44
C ALA A 48 6.95 1.68 -0.07
N ARG A 49 8.24 1.31 -0.04
CA ARG A 49 9.02 1.08 1.19
C ARG A 49 9.26 2.36 2.00
N ASP A 50 9.46 3.50 1.34
CA ASP A 50 9.49 4.80 2.02
C ASP A 50 8.16 5.09 2.72
N LYS A 51 7.04 4.90 2.00
CA LYS A 51 5.70 5.09 2.57
C LYS A 51 5.40 4.11 3.69
N PHE A 52 5.82 2.85 3.57
CA PHE A 52 5.74 1.88 4.65
C PHE A 52 6.41 2.39 5.93
N ARG A 53 7.69 2.79 5.86
CA ARG A 53 8.44 3.32 7.01
C ARG A 53 7.79 4.54 7.62
N ARG A 54 7.28 5.44 6.77
CA ARG A 54 6.55 6.63 7.22
C ARG A 54 5.26 6.27 7.96
N TRP A 55 4.45 5.35 7.42
CA TRP A 55 3.23 4.91 8.10
C TRP A 55 3.50 4.20 9.41
N VAL A 56 4.58 3.41 9.50
CA VAL A 56 5.04 2.82 10.75
C VAL A 56 5.39 3.91 11.77
N GLY A 57 6.11 4.95 11.38
CA GLY A 57 6.44 6.06 12.29
C GLY A 57 5.21 6.85 12.75
N GLU A 58 4.25 7.10 11.87
CA GLU A 58 3.06 7.93 12.16
C GLU A 58 1.98 7.17 12.93
N TYR A 59 1.77 5.89 12.61
CA TYR A 59 0.65 5.09 13.10
C TYR A 59 1.07 3.90 13.97
N GLY A 60 2.36 3.54 14.00
CA GLY A 60 2.83 2.40 14.78
C GLY A 60 2.63 2.52 16.29
N SER A 61 2.43 3.74 16.80
CA SER A 61 2.07 3.95 18.21
C SER A 61 0.60 3.65 18.51
N LEU A 62 -0.26 3.46 17.48
CA LEU A 62 -1.67 3.14 17.67
C LEU A 62 -1.85 1.64 17.95
N PRO A 63 -2.74 1.27 18.89
CA PRO A 63 -3.00 -0.12 19.23
C PRO A 63 -3.60 -0.89 18.04
N ASP A 64 -3.24 -2.18 17.96
CA ASP A 64 -3.72 -3.10 16.92
C ASP A 64 -3.42 -2.62 15.49
N THR A 65 -2.43 -1.75 15.31
CA THR A 65 -2.03 -1.29 13.97
C THR A 65 -1.23 -2.36 13.26
N ARG A 66 -1.59 -2.60 12.00
CA ARG A 66 -0.85 -3.46 11.09
C ARG A 66 -0.63 -2.73 9.78
N VAL A 67 0.62 -2.67 9.31
CA VAL A 67 0.98 -2.13 8.01
C VAL A 67 1.54 -3.26 7.17
N THR A 68 1.02 -3.47 5.97
CA THR A 68 1.46 -4.54 5.06
C THR A 68 1.80 -3.95 3.71
N LEU A 69 2.98 -4.28 3.18
CA LEU A 69 3.41 -3.95 1.83
C LEU A 69 3.41 -5.22 0.98
N ILE A 70 2.66 -5.20 -0.11
CA ILE A 70 2.44 -6.31 -1.03
C ILE A 70 2.93 -5.92 -2.42
N ASP A 71 3.59 -6.85 -3.08
CA ASP A 71 3.84 -6.82 -4.52
C ASP A 71 2.70 -7.53 -5.24
N GLU A 72 1.83 -6.79 -5.92
CA GLU A 72 0.64 -7.37 -6.57
C GLU A 72 0.98 -8.19 -7.82
N ASP A 73 2.16 -7.98 -8.40
CA ASP A 73 2.68 -8.72 -9.56
C ASP A 73 3.05 -10.16 -9.17
N THR A 74 3.83 -10.32 -8.11
CA THR A 74 4.21 -11.65 -7.58
C THR A 74 3.23 -12.18 -6.53
N ALA A 75 2.22 -11.39 -6.15
CA ALA A 75 1.37 -11.61 -4.98
C ALA A 75 2.16 -11.84 -3.68
N GLY A 76 3.37 -11.28 -3.58
CA GLY A 76 4.29 -11.47 -2.47
C GLY A 76 4.16 -10.40 -1.39
N VAL A 77 4.24 -10.78 -0.12
CA VAL A 77 4.38 -9.82 0.98
C VAL A 77 5.84 -9.39 1.06
N LEU A 78 6.13 -8.11 0.83
CA LEU A 78 7.48 -7.56 0.88
C LEU A 78 7.88 -7.07 2.27
N ALA A 79 6.91 -6.64 3.07
CA ALA A 79 7.11 -6.21 4.44
C ALA A 79 5.79 -6.23 5.23
N VAL A 80 5.89 -6.49 6.53
CA VAL A 80 4.78 -6.37 7.48
C VAL A 80 5.27 -5.67 8.74
N TRP A 81 4.43 -4.83 9.33
CA TRP A 81 4.65 -4.23 10.63
C TRP A 81 3.42 -4.45 11.53
N PRO A 82 3.57 -4.75 12.83
CA PRO A 82 4.84 -5.14 13.44
C PRO A 82 5.38 -6.40 12.76
N ASP A 83 6.71 -6.51 12.66
CA ASP A 83 7.34 -7.71 12.12
C ASP A 83 6.80 -8.92 12.90
N GLN A 84 6.25 -9.88 12.18
CA GLN A 84 5.79 -11.12 12.80
C GLN A 84 7.07 -11.95 12.98
N GLY A 85 7.82 -11.63 14.03
CA GLY A 85 9.06 -12.34 14.37
C GLY A 85 8.88 -13.84 14.52
#